data_AF-A0A9E1SSQ7-F1
#
_entry.id   AF-A0A9E1SSQ7-F1
#
_cell.length_a   1.000
_cell.length_b   1.000
_cell.length_c   1.000
_cell.angle_alpha   90.00
_cell.angle_beta   90.00
_cell.angle_gamma   90.00
#
_symmetry.space_group_name_H-M   'P 1'
#
loop_
_entity.id
_entity.type
_entity.pdbx_description
1 polymer ?
#
loop_
_entity_poly.entity_id
_entity_poly.type
_entity_poly.pdbx_seq_one_letter_code
_entity_poly.pdbx_strand_id
1 'polypeptide(L)' 'METLYFVVVGVVLYVVADKLLDMIERRRGARLEQRTIWFFGILLGLALVVFPLIQRISGQGAPVVGG' A
#
# COMPACT_ATOMS: atom_id res chain seq x y z
N MET A 1 11.42 17.99 -3.75
CA MET A 1 9.95 17.91 -3.73
C MET A 1 9.39 16.53 -4.07
N GLU A 2 10.19 15.59 -4.61
CA GLU A 2 9.74 14.23 -5.00
C GLU A 2 9.49 13.28 -3.82
N THR A 3 10.31 13.36 -2.75
CA THR A 3 10.13 12.54 -1.53
C THR A 3 8.81 12.80 -0.82
N LEU A 4 8.28 14.02 -0.93
CA LEU A 4 7.01 14.41 -0.29
C LEU A 4 5.84 13.59 -0.85
N TYR A 5 5.85 13.30 -2.15
CA TYR A 5 4.83 12.46 -2.79
C TYR A 5 4.86 11.04 -2.25
N PHE A 6 6.04 10.43 -2.10
CA PHE A 6 6.15 9.10 -1.54
C PHE A 6 5.69 9.03 -0.08
N VAL A 7 5.97 10.07 0.72
CA VAL A 7 5.45 10.16 2.10
C VAL A 7 3.94 10.28 2.11
N VAL A 8 3.36 11.14 1.26
CA VAL A 8 1.90 11.31 1.14
C VAL A 8 1.24 9.99 0.71
N VAL A 9 1.79 9.32 -0.30
CA VAL A 9 1.31 7.99 -0.74
C VAL A 9 1.41 6.98 0.40
N GLY A 10 2.50 6.97 1.17
CA GLY A 10 2.66 6.11 2.33
C GLY A 10 1.58 6.35 3.40
N VAL A 11 1.27 7.61 3.71
CA VAL A 11 0.19 7.98 4.65
C VAL A 11 -1.17 7.54 4.12
N VAL A 12 -1.45 7.73 2.83
CA VAL A 12 -2.69 7.27 2.20
C VAL A 12 -2.80 5.75 2.29
N LEU A 13 -1.73 5.02 1.99
CA LEU A 13 -1.69 3.56 2.09
C LEU A 13 -1.93 3.08 3.52
N TYR A 14 -1.36 3.76 4.52
CA TYR A 14 -1.58 3.46 5.93
C TYR A 14 -3.07 3.56 6.29
N VAL A 15 -3.72 4.67 5.93
CA VAL A 15 -5.15 4.87 6.21
C VAL A 15 -6.03 3.87 5.46
N VAL A 16 -5.69 3.56 4.21
CA VAL A 16 -6.41 2.55 3.41
C VAL A 16 -6.24 1.15 4.02
N ALA A 17 -5.04 0.78 4.44
CA ALA A 17 -4.76 -0.50 5.09
C ALA A 17 -5.56 -0.65 6.39
N ASP A 18 -5.62 0.40 7.21
CA ASP A 18 -6.39 0.40 8.46
C ASP A 18 -7.89 0.22 8.18
N LYS A 19 -8.44 0.94 7.19
CA LYS A 19 -9.85 0.77 6.80
C LYS A 19 -10.17 -0.60 6.22
N LEU A 20 -9.26 -1.18 5.45
CA LEU A 20 -9.44 -2.55 4.92
C LEU A 20 -9.43 -3.57 6.05
N LEU A 21 -8.52 -3.42 7.00
CA LEU A 21 -8.45 -4.30 8.16
C LEU A 21 -9.72 -4.18 9.02
N ASP A 22 -10.16 -2.97 9.29
CA ASP A 22 -11.41 -2.70 10.01
C ASP A 22 -12.62 -3.28 9.27
N MET A 23 -12.66 -3.19 7.94
CA MET A 23 -13.71 -3.81 7.12
C MET A 23 -13.69 -5.34 7.26
N ILE A 24 -12.50 -5.95 7.26
CA ILE A 24 -12.33 -7.40 7.43
C ILE A 24 -12.77 -7.83 8.84
N GLU A 25 -12.38 -7.10 9.88
CA GLU A 25 -12.77 -7.37 11.27
C GLU A 25 -14.28 -7.26 11.46
N ARG A 26 -14.91 -6.23 10.88
CA ARG A 26 -16.38 -6.06 10.91
C ARG A 26 -17.10 -7.21 10.21
N ARG A 27 -16.58 -7.67 9.07
CA ARG A 27 -17.15 -8.82 8.33
C ARG A 27 -16.96 -10.14 9.09
N ARG A 28 -15.84 -10.29 9.81
CA ARG A 28 -15.57 -11.47 10.65
C ARG A 28 -16.40 -11.47 11.93
N GLY A 29 -16.86 -10.29 12.39
CA GLY A 29 -17.58 -10.13 13.65
C GLY A 29 -16.69 -10.28 14.90
N ALA A 30 -15.37 -10.37 14.70
CA ALA A 30 -14.39 -10.54 15.76
C ALA A 30 -13.11 -9.78 15.39
N ARG A 31 -12.46 -9.18 16.38
CA ARG A 31 -11.14 -8.56 16.22
C ARG A 31 -10.10 -9.64 15.96
N LEU A 32 -9.13 -9.37 15.08
CA LEU A 32 -8.04 -10.30 14.84
C LEU A 32 -7.07 -10.27 16.03
N GLU A 33 -6.74 -11.42 16.59
CA GLU A 33 -5.76 -11.52 17.70
C GLU A 33 -4.40 -10.92 17.32
N GLN A 34 -3.98 -11.14 16.07
CA GLN A 34 -2.72 -10.63 15.53
C GLN A 34 -2.96 -9.46 14.57
N ARG A 35 -3.79 -8.49 14.96
CA ARG A 35 -4.16 -7.31 14.14
C ARG A 35 -2.94 -6.63 13.51
N THR A 36 -1.83 -6.53 14.23
CA THR A 36 -0.57 -5.94 13.73
C THR A 36 0.02 -6.70 12.54
N ILE A 37 0.00 -8.04 12.56
CA ILE A 37 0.53 -8.87 11.47
C ILE A 37 -0.34 -8.70 10.23
N TRP A 38 -1.66 -8.71 10.40
CA TRP A 38 -2.60 -8.50 9.30
C TRP A 38 -2.51 -7.09 8.72
N PHE A 39 -2.41 -6.07 9.58
CA PHE A 39 -2.18 -4.69 9.16
C PHE A 39 -0.91 -4.59 8.30
N PHE A 40 0.19 -5.15 8.79
CA PHE A 40 1.46 -5.14 8.08
C PHE A 40 1.37 -5.87 6.74
N GLY A 41 0.73 -7.04 6.69
CA GLY A 41 0.52 -7.80 5.45
C GLY A 41 -0.29 -7.02 4.41
N ILE A 42 -1.38 -6.36 4.84
CA ILE A 42 -2.21 -5.52 3.96
C ILE A 42 -1.41 -4.31 3.47
N LEU A 43 -0.75 -3.59 4.37
CA LEU A 43 0.02 -2.40 4.05
C LEU A 43 1.17 -2.73 3.08
N LEU A 44 1.89 -3.82 3.34
CA LEU A 44 2.97 -4.30 2.48
C LEU A 44 2.44 -4.71 1.10
N GLY A 45 1.36 -5.50 1.05
CA GLY A 45 0.73 -5.90 -0.21
C GLY A 45 0.28 -4.69 -1.03
N LEU A 46 -0.37 -3.72 -0.39
CA LEU A 46 -0.75 -2.46 -1.04
C LEU A 46 0.46 -1.68 -1.54
N ALA A 47 1.54 -1.58 -0.76
CA ALA A 47 2.75 -0.89 -1.18
C ALA A 47 3.38 -1.55 -2.42
N LEU A 48 3.50 -2.88 -2.42
CA LEU A 48 4.05 -3.64 -3.55
C LEU A 48 3.23 -3.50 -4.83
N VAL A 49 1.93 -3.21 -4.72
CA VAL A 49 1.05 -2.96 -5.88
C VAL A 49 1.07 -1.50 -6.30
N VAL A 50 0.90 -0.58 -5.35
CA VAL A 50 0.66 0.85 -5.62
C VAL A 50 1.92 1.56 -6.07
N PHE A 51 3.09 1.30 -5.49
CA PHE A 51 4.32 1.99 -5.89
C PHE A 51 4.72 1.68 -7.35
N PRO A 52 4.73 0.41 -7.81
CA PRO A 52 4.98 0.11 -9.22
C PRO A 52 3.87 0.64 -10.15
N LEU A 53 2.61 0.62 -9.70
CA LEU A 53 1.51 1.18 -10.47
C LEU A 53 1.70 2.67 -10.70
N ILE A 54 2.06 3.43 -9.65
CA ILE A 54 2.38 4.85 -9.73
C ILE A 54 3.55 5.10 -10.69
N GLN A 55 4.61 4.28 -10.66
CA GLN A 55 5.74 4.43 -11.58
C GLN A 55 5.33 4.22 -13.04
N ARG A 56 4.51 3.18 -13.31
CA ARG A 56 3.99 2.88 -14.66
C ARG A 56 3.13 4.01 -15.20
N ILE A 57 2.19 4.53 -14.41
CA ILE A 57 1.28 5.60 -14.85
C ILE A 57 1.97 6.96 -14.93
N SER A 58 2.99 7.21 -14.08
CA SER A 58 3.77 8.45 -14.10
C SER A 58 4.77 8.49 -15.27
N GLY A 59 4.85 7.45 -16.08
CA GLY A 59 5.80 7.38 -17.20
C GLY A 59 7.26 7.25 -16.78
N GLN A 60 7.54 6.95 -15.50
CA GLN A 60 8.88 6.64 -14.99
C GLN A 60 9.31 5.18 -15.30
N GLY A 61 8.65 4.53 -16.27
CA GLY A 61 9.13 3.29 -16.84
C GLY A 61 10.35 3.58 -17.73
N ALA A 62 11.54 3.41 -17.18
CA ALA A 62 12.76 3.45 -17.98
C ALA A 62 12.67 2.44 -19.15
N PRO A 63 13.12 2.79 -20.36
CA PRO A 63 13.34 1.78 -21.39
C PRO A 63 14.47 0.86 -20.93
N VAL A 64 14.13 -0.37 -20.55
CA VAL A 64 15.10 -1.47 -20.43
C VAL A 64 15.41 -1.96 -21.84
N VAL A 65 16.13 -1.15 -22.63
CA VAL A 65 16.86 -1.62 -23.81
C VAL A 65 18.10 -0.73 -23.97
N GLY A 66 19.27 -1.33 -23.74
CA GLY A 66 20.55 -0.70 -24.03
C GLY A 66 21.75 -1.52 -23.57
N GLY A 67 22.04 -2.62 -24.30
CA GLY A 67 23.37 -3.22 -24.47
C GLY A 67 23.99 -3.95 -23.29
#